data_AF-A0A1V0FYI3-F1
#
_entry.id   AF-A0A1V0FYI3-F1
#
_cell.length_a   1.000
_cell.length_b   1.000
_cell.length_c   1.000
_cell.angle_alpha   90.00
_cell.angle_beta   90.00
_cell.angle_gamma   90.00
#
_symmetry.space_group_name_H-M   'P 1'
#
loop_
_entity.id
_entity.type
_entity.pdbx_description
1 polymer ?
#
loop_
_entity_poly.entity_id
_entity_poly.type
_entity_poly.pdbx_seq_one_letter_code
_entity_poly.pdbx_strand_id
1 'polypeptide(L)'
;MLGSCGDLPKVPLSAATLRAAITQFYSSIGRGSDSNNKAGILGHSSQPQQCSGGADNICVLYDEYFSDAGTPKTATMPWAAAVLAAANKLDLRKRKVETADKLLRELLMLETSAEGTFKLSKLTPDMLPSPSNQPQQQTPKEADCNKQQNNSTCKSPCTWNDKATDPNKKCSLDPKKAAEQATQAAETTGAAAATSGCARHGSDKAACENDKTGDKQNCAWRKGKDGEDEKEIEKCRNGSFLENNK
;
A
#
# COMPACT_ATOMS: atom_id res chain seq x y z
N MET A 1 23.78 -41.50 -22.38
CA MET A 1 24.54 -41.29 -21.14
C MET A 1 23.90 -40.13 -20.38
N LEU A 2 23.21 -40.39 -19.28
CA LEU A 2 22.66 -39.37 -18.37
C LEU A 2 23.22 -39.53 -16.94
N GLY A 3 23.97 -40.60 -16.66
CA GLY A 3 24.47 -40.93 -15.32
C GLY A 3 25.72 -40.17 -14.87
N SER A 4 26.35 -39.39 -15.75
CA SER A 4 27.54 -38.58 -15.43
C SER A 4 27.23 -37.12 -15.13
N CYS A 5 25.98 -36.68 -15.39
CA CYS A 5 25.51 -35.41 -14.87
C CYS A 5 25.31 -35.60 -13.37
N GLY A 6 26.09 -34.91 -12.55
CA GLY A 6 25.83 -34.84 -11.10
C GLY A 6 24.41 -34.33 -10.83
N ASP A 7 23.93 -34.48 -9.59
CA ASP A 7 22.61 -34.01 -9.21
C ASP A 7 22.42 -32.55 -9.64
N LEU A 8 21.51 -32.33 -10.59
CA LEU A 8 21.14 -30.98 -10.97
C LEU A 8 20.56 -30.29 -9.74
N PRO A 9 21.00 -29.06 -9.42
CA PRO A 9 20.44 -28.36 -8.28
C PRO A 9 18.93 -28.30 -8.44
N LYS A 10 18.20 -28.67 -7.38
CA LYS A 10 16.74 -28.54 -7.35
C LYS A 10 16.39 -27.05 -7.31
N VAL A 11 16.34 -26.43 -8.48
CA VAL A 11 16.00 -25.02 -8.57
C VAL A 11 14.47 -24.87 -8.53
N PRO A 12 13.92 -24.00 -7.69
CA PRO A 12 12.49 -23.75 -7.67
C PRO A 12 12.02 -23.27 -9.04
N LEU A 13 10.90 -23.84 -9.50
CA LEU A 13 10.26 -23.45 -10.75
C LEU A 13 9.69 -22.04 -10.61
N SER A 14 10.39 -21.06 -11.18
CA SER A 14 9.99 -19.66 -11.20
C SER A 14 10.25 -19.05 -12.58
N ALA A 15 9.55 -17.95 -12.88
CA ALA A 15 9.79 -17.21 -14.12
C ALA A 15 11.25 -16.75 -14.23
N ALA A 16 11.85 -16.30 -13.13
CA ALA A 16 13.25 -15.87 -13.07
C ALA A 16 14.20 -17.04 -13.37
N THR A 17 13.99 -18.20 -12.75
CA THR A 17 14.78 -19.42 -12.99
C THR A 17 14.76 -19.82 -14.46
N LEU A 18 13.57 -19.86 -15.08
CA LEU A 18 13.43 -20.26 -16.49
C LEU A 18 14.14 -19.28 -17.43
N ARG A 19 14.00 -17.97 -17.19
CA ARG A 19 14.71 -16.96 -17.99
C ARG A 19 16.22 -17.06 -17.81
N ALA A 20 16.69 -17.22 -16.58
CA ALA A 20 18.12 -17.39 -16.30
C ALA A 20 18.70 -18.64 -16.99
N ALA A 21 17.97 -19.75 -16.98
CA ALA A 21 18.38 -20.98 -17.67
C ALA A 21 18.50 -20.77 -19.18
N ILE A 22 17.54 -20.09 -19.81
CA ILE A 22 17.61 -19.75 -21.24
C ILE A 22 18.78 -18.81 -21.55
N THR A 23 19.02 -17.79 -20.72
CA THR A 23 20.18 -16.90 -20.86
C THR A 23 21.51 -17.66 -20.72
N GLN A 24 21.62 -18.57 -19.74
CA GLN A 24 22.81 -19.38 -19.53
C GLN A 24 23.05 -20.36 -20.68
N PHE A 25 21.97 -20.93 -21.21
CA PHE A 25 22.03 -21.77 -22.40
C PHE A 25 22.58 -20.97 -23.60
N TYR A 26 22.02 -19.79 -23.87
CA TYR A 26 22.49 -18.93 -24.96
C TYR A 26 23.97 -18.54 -24.82
N SER A 27 24.44 -18.25 -23.61
CA SER A 27 25.86 -17.94 -23.36
C SER A 27 26.80 -19.15 -23.36
N SER A 28 26.25 -20.35 -23.50
CA SER A 28 27.02 -21.58 -23.66
C SER A 28 27.27 -21.90 -25.14
N ILE A 29 26.43 -21.39 -26.05
CA ILE A 29 26.65 -21.48 -27.49
C ILE A 29 27.88 -20.64 -27.85
N GLY A 30 28.80 -21.22 -28.63
CA GLY A 30 30.05 -20.59 -29.05
C GLY A 30 31.12 -20.54 -27.96
N ARG A 31 30.89 -21.13 -26.77
CA ARG A 31 31.91 -21.20 -25.73
C ARG A 31 33.06 -22.11 -26.17
N GLY A 32 34.29 -21.59 -26.11
CA GLY A 32 35.46 -22.30 -26.61
C GLY A 32 35.55 -22.31 -28.14
N SER A 33 35.05 -21.24 -28.77
CA SER A 33 35.14 -21.04 -30.22
C SER A 33 36.57 -20.72 -30.66
N ASP A 34 36.94 -21.27 -31.81
CA ASP A 34 38.24 -21.08 -32.46
C ASP A 34 38.10 -21.10 -34.00
N SER A 35 39.18 -21.33 -34.73
CA SER A 35 39.14 -21.41 -36.19
C SER A 35 38.23 -22.51 -36.73
N ASN A 36 38.07 -23.62 -35.99
CA ASN A 36 37.31 -24.81 -36.36
C ASN A 36 35.96 -24.89 -35.63
N ASN A 37 35.89 -24.41 -34.39
CA ASN A 37 34.68 -24.35 -33.58
C ASN A 37 34.04 -22.96 -33.68
N LYS A 38 33.11 -22.75 -34.61
CA LYS A 38 32.49 -21.43 -34.84
C LYS A 38 31.52 -21.03 -33.72
N ALA A 39 31.22 -19.74 -33.62
CA ALA A 39 30.43 -19.18 -32.53
C ALA A 39 28.95 -19.64 -32.48
N GLY A 40 28.44 -20.31 -33.52
CA GLY A 40 27.11 -20.92 -33.56
C GLY A 40 27.04 -22.38 -33.09
N ILE A 41 28.10 -22.91 -32.49
CA ILE A 41 28.20 -24.33 -32.08
C ILE A 41 28.11 -24.46 -30.57
N LEU A 42 27.29 -25.40 -30.07
CA LEU A 42 27.33 -25.82 -28.68
C LEU A 42 28.10 -27.15 -28.58
N GLY A 43 29.23 -27.15 -27.87
CA GLY A 43 30.10 -28.32 -27.73
C GLY A 43 31.42 -28.14 -28.47
N HIS A 44 32.04 -29.26 -28.85
CA HIS A 44 33.35 -29.27 -29.51
C HIS A 44 33.27 -29.91 -30.90
N SER A 45 33.97 -29.29 -31.85
CA SER A 45 34.14 -29.76 -33.23
C SER A 45 35.57 -29.48 -33.66
N SER A 46 36.32 -30.53 -34.01
CA SER A 46 37.70 -30.39 -34.51
C SER A 46 37.76 -29.93 -35.97
N GLN A 47 36.64 -29.97 -36.68
CA GLN A 47 36.46 -29.49 -38.05
C GLN A 47 35.32 -28.45 -38.12
N PRO A 48 35.33 -27.53 -39.10
CA PRO A 48 34.25 -26.57 -39.27
C PRO A 48 32.88 -27.25 -39.41
N GLN A 49 31.95 -26.94 -38.50
CA GLN A 49 30.53 -27.33 -38.56
C GLN A 49 30.27 -28.85 -38.64
N GLN A 50 31.13 -29.69 -38.10
CA GLN A 50 30.99 -31.15 -38.20
C GLN A 50 30.50 -31.77 -36.88
N CYS A 51 29.22 -31.63 -36.56
CA CYS A 51 28.60 -32.30 -35.41
C CYS A 51 28.18 -33.75 -35.73
N SER A 52 29.14 -34.60 -36.08
CA SER A 52 28.91 -35.97 -36.55
C SER A 52 28.71 -37.00 -35.42
N GLY A 53 28.99 -36.63 -34.17
CA GLY A 53 28.99 -37.56 -33.03
C GLY A 53 30.26 -38.42 -32.92
N GLY A 54 31.29 -38.14 -33.73
CA GLY A 54 32.62 -38.74 -33.59
C GLY A 54 33.38 -38.23 -32.36
N ALA A 55 34.52 -38.85 -32.05
CA ALA A 55 35.29 -38.59 -30.83
C ALA A 55 35.59 -37.10 -30.55
N ASP A 56 35.88 -36.33 -31.60
CA ASP A 56 36.21 -34.89 -31.50
C ASP A 56 35.12 -33.98 -32.11
N ASN A 57 33.92 -34.50 -32.31
CA ASN A 57 32.84 -33.90 -33.10
C ASN A 57 31.48 -34.03 -32.38
N ILE A 58 31.49 -33.82 -31.06
CA ILE A 58 30.32 -33.91 -30.18
C ILE A 58 29.79 -32.51 -29.93
N CYS A 59 28.86 -32.09 -30.78
CA CYS A 59 28.28 -30.76 -30.71
C CYS A 59 26.86 -30.70 -31.29
N VAL A 60 26.24 -29.53 -31.21
CA VAL A 60 25.00 -29.18 -31.88
C VAL A 60 25.21 -27.87 -32.66
N LEU A 61 24.77 -27.85 -33.92
CA LEU A 61 24.80 -26.67 -34.78
C LEU A 61 23.56 -25.81 -34.54
N TYR A 62 23.76 -24.52 -34.27
CA TYR A 62 22.71 -23.51 -34.15
C TYR A 62 22.84 -22.42 -35.21
N ASP A 63 23.33 -22.78 -36.40
CA ASP A 63 23.52 -21.87 -37.55
C ASP A 63 22.21 -21.21 -38.02
N GLU A 64 21.05 -21.85 -37.85
CA GLU A 64 19.76 -21.23 -38.10
C GLU A 64 19.52 -19.99 -37.19
N TYR A 65 20.06 -20.01 -35.98
CA TYR A 65 19.79 -19.03 -34.92
C TYR A 65 20.96 -18.08 -34.65
N PHE A 66 22.18 -18.42 -35.09
CA PHE A 66 23.40 -17.65 -34.88
C PHE A 66 24.21 -17.52 -36.17
N SER A 67 24.88 -16.39 -36.36
CA SER A 67 25.91 -16.24 -37.39
C SER A 67 27.21 -16.92 -36.99
N ASP A 68 28.14 -17.09 -37.93
CA ASP A 68 29.49 -17.59 -37.63
C ASP A 68 30.28 -16.68 -36.66
N ALA A 69 29.90 -15.39 -36.60
CA ALA A 69 30.41 -14.40 -35.65
C ALA A 69 29.70 -14.42 -34.29
N GLY A 70 28.72 -15.32 -34.09
CA GLY A 70 27.99 -15.48 -32.83
C GLY A 70 26.86 -14.47 -32.64
N THR A 71 26.55 -13.68 -33.67
CA THR A 71 25.44 -12.73 -33.63
C THR A 71 24.12 -13.50 -33.74
N PRO A 72 23.15 -13.28 -32.83
CA PRO A 72 21.82 -13.84 -32.96
C PRO A 72 21.17 -13.42 -34.28
N LYS A 73 20.57 -14.39 -34.98
CA LYS A 73 19.71 -14.15 -36.15
C LYS A 73 18.29 -13.81 -35.70
N THR A 74 17.42 -13.55 -36.67
CA THR A 74 15.99 -13.21 -36.43
C THR A 74 15.15 -14.44 -36.05
N ALA A 75 15.58 -15.65 -36.44
CA ALA A 75 14.92 -16.89 -36.08
C ALA A 75 15.03 -17.13 -34.56
N THR A 76 13.97 -17.70 -33.97
CA THR A 76 13.94 -18.05 -32.54
C THR A 76 13.75 -19.55 -32.38
N MET A 77 14.51 -20.16 -31.46
CA MET A 77 14.38 -21.59 -31.19
C MET A 77 13.00 -21.91 -30.60
N PRO A 78 12.19 -22.79 -31.23
CA PRO A 78 10.82 -23.06 -30.77
C PRO A 78 10.72 -23.52 -29.32
N TRP A 79 11.63 -24.40 -28.89
CA TRP A 79 11.65 -24.89 -27.51
C TRP A 79 12.04 -23.78 -26.51
N ALA A 80 13.01 -22.92 -26.86
CA ALA A 80 13.42 -21.81 -26.01
C ALA A 80 12.28 -20.78 -25.88
N ALA A 81 11.59 -20.50 -26.98
CA ALA A 81 10.40 -19.65 -26.99
C ALA A 81 9.28 -20.24 -26.10
N ALA A 82 9.05 -21.55 -26.14
CA ALA A 82 8.08 -22.21 -25.28
C ALA A 82 8.43 -22.08 -23.78
N VAL A 83 9.71 -22.20 -23.42
CA VAL A 83 10.18 -22.00 -22.03
C VAL A 83 9.98 -20.55 -21.57
N LEU A 84 10.29 -19.57 -22.42
CA LEU A 84 10.05 -18.16 -22.11
C LEU A 84 8.54 -17.84 -22.00
N ALA A 85 7.71 -18.46 -22.83
CA ALA A 85 6.26 -18.34 -22.72
C ALA A 85 5.74 -18.95 -21.40
N ALA A 86 6.31 -20.06 -20.94
CA ALA A 86 6.01 -20.64 -19.63
C ALA A 86 6.42 -19.68 -18.49
N ALA A 87 7.58 -19.04 -18.59
CA ALA A 87 8.01 -18.01 -17.62
C ALA A 87 7.00 -16.86 -17.54
N ASN A 88 6.50 -16.37 -18.68
CA ASN A 88 5.48 -15.32 -18.71
C ASN A 88 4.16 -15.77 -18.06
N LYS A 89 3.75 -17.03 -18.26
CA LYS A 89 2.57 -17.60 -17.58
C LYS A 89 2.75 -17.69 -16.07
N LEU A 90 3.95 -17.99 -15.57
CA LEU A 90 4.26 -18.00 -14.14
C LEU A 90 4.15 -16.60 -13.52
N ASP A 91 4.67 -15.57 -14.19
CA ASP A 91 4.50 -14.18 -13.73
C ASP A 91 3.04 -13.75 -13.73
N LEU A 92 2.29 -14.10 -14.78
CA LEU A 92 0.87 -13.81 -14.85
C LEU A 92 0.10 -14.51 -13.71
N ARG A 93 0.42 -15.77 -13.42
CA ARG A 93 -0.16 -16.50 -12.30
C ARG A 93 0.12 -15.78 -10.98
N LYS A 94 1.37 -15.38 -10.74
CA LYS A 94 1.75 -14.66 -9.51
C LYS A 94 0.91 -13.40 -9.31
N ARG A 95 0.79 -12.56 -10.35
CA ARG A 95 -0.04 -11.35 -10.31
C ARG A 95 -1.51 -11.66 -10.05
N LYS A 96 -2.05 -12.69 -10.70
CA LYS A 96 -3.46 -13.10 -10.50
C LYS A 96 -3.73 -13.58 -9.07
N VAL A 97 -2.80 -14.33 -8.47
CA VAL A 97 -2.91 -14.75 -7.08
C VAL A 97 -2.88 -13.54 -6.14
N GLU A 98 -1.95 -12.61 -6.34
CA GLU A 98 -1.87 -11.38 -5.53
C GLU A 98 -3.15 -10.54 -5.63
N THR A 99 -3.76 -10.46 -6.82
CA THR A 99 -5.06 -9.79 -7.00
C THR A 99 -6.19 -10.56 -6.33
N ALA A 100 -6.23 -11.88 -6.46
CA ALA A 100 -7.26 -12.71 -5.84
C ALA A 100 -7.21 -12.61 -4.30
N ASP A 101 -6.02 -12.59 -3.71
CA ASP A 101 -5.85 -12.43 -2.26
C ASP A 101 -6.34 -11.06 -1.77
N LYS A 102 -6.10 -9.98 -2.54
CA LYS A 102 -6.64 -8.65 -2.24
C LYS A 102 -8.16 -8.64 -2.29
N LEU A 103 -8.73 -9.18 -3.36
CA LEU A 103 -10.17 -9.23 -3.53
C LEU A 103 -10.85 -10.06 -2.44
N LEU A 104 -10.23 -11.18 -2.04
CA LEU A 104 -10.74 -12.00 -0.94
C LEU A 104 -10.79 -11.21 0.37
N ARG A 105 -9.76 -10.41 0.68
CA ARG A 105 -9.75 -9.56 1.87
C ARG A 105 -10.84 -8.48 1.82
N GLU A 106 -11.06 -7.88 0.66
CA GLU A 106 -12.14 -6.90 0.45
C GLU A 106 -13.53 -7.54 0.65
N LEU A 107 -13.74 -8.74 0.11
CA LEU A 107 -14.99 -9.50 0.28
C LEU A 107 -15.27 -9.82 1.75
N LEU A 108 -14.26 -10.29 2.50
CA LEU A 108 -14.42 -10.58 3.93
C LEU A 108 -14.73 -9.32 4.76
N MET A 109 -14.11 -8.19 4.43
CA MET A 109 -14.43 -6.91 5.06
C MET A 109 -15.86 -6.45 4.75
N LEU A 110 -16.30 -6.63 3.50
CA LEU A 110 -17.65 -6.28 3.08
C LEU A 110 -18.70 -7.17 3.76
N GLU A 111 -18.45 -8.47 3.86
CA GLU A 111 -19.31 -9.42 4.58
C GLU A 111 -19.47 -9.01 6.05
N THR A 112 -18.35 -8.74 6.73
CA THR A 112 -18.36 -8.29 8.13
C THR A 112 -19.14 -6.98 8.30
N SER A 113 -18.96 -6.04 7.38
CA SER A 113 -19.69 -4.76 7.39
C SER A 113 -21.19 -4.97 7.19
N ALA A 114 -21.59 -5.79 6.21
CA ALA A 114 -22.98 -6.10 5.92
C ALA A 114 -23.68 -6.79 7.10
N GLU A 115 -23.01 -7.74 7.76
CA GLU A 115 -23.52 -8.35 8.99
C GLU A 115 -23.73 -7.31 10.10
N GLY A 116 -22.76 -6.40 10.28
CA GLY A 116 -22.85 -5.32 11.25
C GLY A 116 -24.06 -4.41 11.00
N THR A 117 -24.24 -3.96 9.76
CA THR A 117 -25.39 -3.14 9.35
C THR A 117 -26.71 -3.89 9.52
N PHE A 118 -26.76 -5.17 9.15
CA PHE A 118 -27.96 -5.98 9.35
C PHE A 118 -28.31 -6.11 10.83
N LYS A 119 -27.34 -6.42 11.70
CA LYS A 119 -27.54 -6.51 13.15
C LYS A 119 -28.04 -5.18 13.73
N LEU A 120 -27.46 -4.05 13.31
CA LEU A 120 -27.92 -2.72 13.69
C LEU A 120 -29.36 -2.43 13.23
N SER A 121 -29.73 -2.85 12.01
CA SER A 121 -31.10 -2.65 11.48
C SER A 121 -32.19 -3.42 12.25
N LYS A 122 -31.80 -4.45 13.02
CA LYS A 122 -32.71 -5.24 13.86
C LYS A 122 -32.88 -4.65 15.26
N LEU A 123 -32.09 -3.64 15.64
CA LEU A 123 -32.29 -2.91 16.88
C LEU A 123 -33.52 -2.00 16.74
N THR A 124 -34.51 -2.20 17.61
CA THR A 124 -35.60 -1.24 17.81
C THR A 124 -35.10 -0.04 18.62
N PRO A 125 -35.78 1.13 18.57
CA PRO A 125 -35.37 2.32 19.33
C PRO A 125 -35.17 2.08 20.84
N ASP A 126 -35.88 1.11 21.41
CA ASP A 126 -35.75 0.71 22.83
C ASP A 126 -34.51 -0.15 23.16
N MET A 127 -33.78 -0.64 22.16
CA MET A 127 -32.54 -1.45 22.33
C MET A 127 -31.28 -0.69 21.94
N LEU A 128 -31.40 0.52 21.39
CA LEU A 128 -30.27 1.43 21.33
C LEU A 128 -29.88 1.73 22.78
N PRO A 129 -28.61 1.59 23.18
CA PRO A 129 -28.18 2.23 24.41
C PRO A 129 -28.57 3.70 24.24
N SER A 130 -29.52 4.15 25.07
CA SER A 130 -29.77 5.58 25.29
C SER A 130 -28.40 6.22 25.34
N PRO A 131 -28.13 7.30 24.56
CA PRO A 131 -26.80 7.88 24.47
C PRO A 131 -26.28 7.92 25.88
N SER A 132 -25.28 7.08 26.13
CA SER A 132 -24.77 6.87 27.47
C SER A 132 -24.58 8.27 28.01
N ASN A 133 -25.14 8.54 29.18
CA ASN A 133 -24.69 9.63 30.03
C ASN A 133 -23.22 9.33 30.38
N GLN A 134 -22.34 9.38 29.37
CA GLN A 134 -21.03 9.96 29.53
C GLN A 134 -21.33 11.27 30.23
N PRO A 135 -20.73 11.56 31.39
CA PRO A 135 -20.71 12.93 31.84
C PRO A 135 -20.03 13.70 30.70
N GLN A 136 -20.83 14.36 29.84
CA GLN A 136 -20.39 15.61 29.28
C GLN A 136 -19.86 16.34 30.50
N GLN A 137 -18.54 16.58 30.53
CA GLN A 137 -18.01 17.60 31.42
C GLN A 137 -18.81 18.84 31.06
N GLN A 138 -19.85 19.08 31.85
CA GLN A 138 -20.73 20.21 31.67
C GLN A 138 -19.79 21.39 31.79
N THR A 139 -19.62 22.14 30.71
CA THR A 139 -19.08 23.49 30.81
C THR A 139 -19.93 24.17 31.88
N PRO A 140 -19.34 24.52 33.04
CA PRO A 140 -20.12 25.00 34.17
C PRO A 140 -20.85 26.26 33.74
N LYS A 141 -22.14 26.33 34.04
CA LYS A 141 -22.96 27.48 33.68
C LYS A 141 -22.67 28.61 34.67
N GLU A 142 -22.91 29.85 34.26
CA GLU A 142 -22.82 31.04 35.12
C GLU A 142 -23.54 30.84 36.46
N ALA A 143 -24.69 30.16 36.46
CA ALA A 143 -25.46 29.84 37.65
C ALA A 143 -24.75 28.89 38.63
N ASP A 144 -23.83 28.05 38.16
CA ASP A 144 -23.06 27.12 39.01
C ASP A 144 -21.84 27.79 39.64
N CYS A 145 -21.27 28.80 38.96
CA CYS A 145 -20.29 29.70 39.56
C CYS A 145 -20.95 30.58 40.64
N ASN A 146 -22.11 31.18 40.35
CA ASN A 146 -22.80 32.10 41.26
C ASN A 146 -23.25 31.44 42.59
N LYS A 147 -23.42 30.11 42.62
CA LYS A 147 -23.69 29.36 43.86
C LYS A 147 -22.49 29.32 44.81
N GLN A 148 -21.28 29.57 44.32
CA GLN A 148 -20.05 29.54 45.10
C GLN A 148 -19.86 30.90 45.77
N GLN A 149 -20.40 31.05 46.98
CA GLN A 149 -20.40 32.32 47.71
C GLN A 149 -19.09 32.61 48.47
N ASN A 150 -18.08 31.76 48.36
CA ASN A 150 -16.77 31.94 49.00
C ASN A 150 -15.63 31.94 47.97
N ASN A 151 -14.67 32.84 48.13
CA ASN A 151 -13.48 32.93 47.27
C ASN A 151 -12.70 31.61 47.25
N SER A 152 -12.53 30.95 48.40
CA SER A 152 -11.82 29.67 48.49
C SER A 152 -12.46 28.55 47.67
N THR A 153 -13.78 28.58 47.49
CA THR A 153 -14.55 27.61 46.69
C THR A 153 -14.69 28.03 45.23
N CYS A 154 -14.48 29.31 44.90
CA CYS A 154 -14.52 29.85 43.55
C CYS A 154 -13.30 29.40 42.74
N LYS A 155 -13.44 28.28 42.01
CA LYS A 155 -12.35 27.67 41.23
C LYS A 155 -12.59 27.75 39.73
N SER A 156 -11.50 27.66 38.96
CA SER A 156 -11.54 27.62 37.50
C SER A 156 -12.54 26.58 37.00
N PRO A 157 -13.38 26.89 35.99
CA PRO A 157 -13.34 28.07 35.11
C PRO A 157 -14.10 29.32 35.64
N CYS A 158 -14.50 29.35 36.91
CA CYS A 158 -15.07 30.54 37.55
C CYS A 158 -13.98 31.47 38.11
N THR A 159 -14.26 32.77 38.19
CA THR A 159 -13.37 33.80 38.74
C THR A 159 -14.08 34.65 39.79
N TRP A 160 -13.38 34.90 40.90
CA TRP A 160 -13.90 35.70 42.02
C TRP A 160 -13.67 37.19 41.80
N ASN A 161 -14.71 38.00 42.06
CA ASN A 161 -14.70 39.46 41.98
C ASN A 161 -15.21 40.06 43.30
N ASP A 162 -14.29 40.48 44.17
CA ASP A 162 -14.59 41.11 45.46
C ASP A 162 -15.36 42.43 45.35
N LYS A 163 -15.34 43.07 44.17
CA LYS A 163 -16.00 44.35 43.88
C LYS A 163 -17.38 44.21 43.23
N ALA A 164 -17.89 42.98 43.07
CA ALA A 164 -19.23 42.80 42.54
C ALA A 164 -20.27 43.44 43.47
N THR A 165 -21.14 44.28 42.90
CA THR A 165 -22.22 44.99 43.61
C THR A 165 -23.32 44.04 44.07
N ASP A 166 -23.48 42.91 43.40
CA ASP A 166 -24.35 41.82 43.82
C ASP A 166 -23.53 40.77 44.60
N PRO A 167 -23.76 40.60 45.92
CA PRO A 167 -23.03 39.64 46.73
C PRO A 167 -23.22 38.18 46.26
N ASN A 168 -24.29 37.88 45.51
CA ASN A 168 -24.56 36.55 44.95
C ASN A 168 -23.86 36.30 43.59
N LYS A 169 -23.12 37.28 43.07
CA LYS A 169 -22.38 37.19 41.80
C LYS A 169 -20.89 37.49 41.96
N LYS A 170 -20.38 37.28 43.17
CA LYS A 170 -18.95 37.43 43.44
C LYS A 170 -18.12 36.31 42.80
N CYS A 171 -18.70 35.17 42.46
CA CYS A 171 -18.04 34.13 41.68
C CYS A 171 -18.79 33.94 40.35
N SER A 172 -18.21 34.37 39.24
CA SER A 172 -18.83 34.32 37.90
C SER A 172 -18.00 33.48 36.94
N LEU A 173 -18.61 32.99 35.86
CA LEU A 173 -17.88 32.23 34.85
C LEU A 173 -16.90 33.16 34.12
N ASP A 174 -15.67 32.70 33.93
CA ASP A 174 -14.68 33.42 33.13
C ASP A 174 -14.81 32.97 31.67
N PRO A 175 -15.28 33.84 30.75
CA PRO A 175 -15.51 33.46 29.36
C PRO A 175 -14.23 33.06 28.64
N LYS A 176 -13.05 33.52 29.07
CA LYS A 176 -11.77 33.10 28.47
C LYS A 176 -11.38 31.68 28.89
N LYS A 177 -11.55 31.34 30.18
CA LYS A 177 -11.22 30.00 30.70
C LYS A 177 -12.24 28.94 30.29
N ALA A 178 -13.50 29.34 30.18
CA ALA A 178 -14.56 28.47 29.64
C ALA A 178 -14.29 28.10 28.17
N ALA A 179 -13.73 29.04 27.38
CA ALA A 179 -13.31 28.76 26.00
C ALA A 179 -12.10 27.81 25.94
N GLU A 180 -11.08 27.99 26.80
CA GLU A 180 -9.91 27.11 26.86
C GLU A 180 -10.25 25.65 27.20
N GLN A 181 -11.21 25.42 28.11
CA GLN A 181 -11.71 24.06 28.41
C GLN A 181 -12.50 23.42 27.26
N ALA A 182 -13.25 24.22 26.50
CA ALA A 182 -13.99 23.73 25.33
C ALA A 182 -13.04 23.27 24.22
N THR A 183 -11.89 23.92 24.04
CA THR A 183 -10.87 23.55 23.06
C THR A 183 -10.13 22.26 23.43
N GLN A 184 -9.83 22.04 24.71
CA GLN A 184 -9.20 20.79 25.18
C GLN A 184 -10.11 19.57 25.02
N ALA A 185 -11.42 19.72 25.20
CA ALA A 185 -12.38 18.63 25.00
C ALA A 185 -12.51 18.21 23.52
N ALA A 186 -12.31 19.14 22.58
CA ALA A 186 -12.33 18.88 21.14
C ALA A 186 -11.09 18.11 20.64
N GLU A 187 -9.91 18.31 21.25
CA GLU A 187 -8.70 17.53 20.91
C GLU A 187 -8.80 16.06 21.30
N THR A 188 -9.54 15.72 22.37
CA THR A 188 -9.67 14.33 22.86
C THR A 188 -10.79 13.50 22.21
N THR A 189 -11.62 14.08 21.34
CA THR A 189 -12.76 13.37 20.72
C THR A 189 -12.66 13.17 19.21
N GLY A 190 -11.56 13.60 18.58
CA GLY A 190 -11.29 13.39 17.16
C GLY A 190 -10.45 12.14 16.81
N ALA A 191 -10.09 11.30 17.78
CA ALA A 191 -9.15 10.20 17.59
C ALA A 191 -9.82 8.82 17.60
N ALA A 192 -10.78 8.58 16.71
CA ALA A 192 -11.29 7.22 16.51
C ALA A 192 -11.82 6.97 15.08
N ALA A 193 -11.00 7.28 14.07
CA ALA A 193 -10.93 6.53 12.79
C ALA A 193 -10.01 7.26 11.80
N ALA A 194 -8.74 6.86 11.70
CA ALA A 194 -7.94 6.92 10.46
C ALA A 194 -6.46 6.61 10.74
N THR A 195 -6.09 5.34 10.93
CA THR A 195 -4.67 4.94 11.09
C THR A 195 -3.99 4.55 9.77
N SER A 196 -4.45 5.04 8.61
CA SER A 196 -3.66 4.92 7.37
C SER A 196 -4.00 6.00 6.33
N GLY A 197 -2.96 6.58 5.72
CA GLY A 197 -3.07 7.56 4.63
C GLY A 197 -3.30 9.01 5.09
N CYS A 198 -3.70 9.87 4.17
CA CYS A 198 -3.86 11.32 4.40
C CYS A 198 -4.99 11.69 5.38
N ALA A 199 -5.88 10.75 5.67
CA ALA A 199 -6.90 10.91 6.70
C ALA A 199 -6.29 11.08 8.11
N ARG A 200 -5.01 10.71 8.31
CA ARG A 200 -4.25 10.96 9.56
C ARG A 200 -4.14 12.44 9.93
N HIS A 201 -4.21 13.32 8.94
CA HIS A 201 -4.14 14.77 9.16
C HIS A 201 -5.48 15.36 9.60
N GLY A 202 -6.57 14.59 9.51
CA GLY A 202 -7.90 15.04 9.93
C GLY A 202 -8.27 16.40 9.34
N SER A 203 -8.52 17.35 10.24
CA SER A 203 -8.87 18.74 9.91
C SER A 203 -7.67 19.69 9.83
N ASP A 204 -6.44 19.20 9.99
CA ASP A 204 -5.21 20.00 9.90
C ASP A 204 -4.78 20.19 8.45
N LYS A 205 -5.20 21.33 7.89
CA LYS A 205 -4.88 21.72 6.52
C LYS A 205 -3.36 21.93 6.32
N ALA A 206 -2.67 22.49 7.30
CA ALA A 206 -1.25 22.78 7.18
C ALA A 206 -0.42 21.49 7.18
N ALA A 207 -0.75 20.53 8.05
CA ALA A 207 -0.10 19.22 8.04
C ALA A 207 -0.41 18.43 6.75
N CYS A 208 -1.64 18.56 6.22
CA CYS A 208 -2.04 17.94 4.96
C CYS A 208 -1.25 18.45 3.75
N GLU A 209 -1.13 19.76 3.58
CA GLU A 209 -0.47 20.38 2.42
C GLU A 209 1.06 20.24 2.45
N ASN A 210 1.62 20.00 3.64
CA ASN A 210 3.04 19.75 3.84
C ASN A 210 3.43 18.27 3.75
N ASP A 211 2.47 17.35 3.61
CA ASP A 211 2.74 15.93 3.41
C ASP A 211 3.13 15.63 1.95
N LYS A 212 4.42 15.82 1.69
CA LYS A 212 5.09 15.54 0.42
C LYS A 212 6.23 14.55 0.59
N THR A 213 6.50 13.77 -0.45
CA THR A 213 7.71 12.94 -0.56
C THR A 213 8.46 13.35 -1.81
N GLY A 214 9.61 14.02 -1.63
CA GLY A 214 10.31 14.69 -2.72
C GLY A 214 9.47 15.83 -3.32
N ASP A 215 9.34 15.86 -4.64
CA ASP A 215 8.55 16.86 -5.37
C ASP A 215 7.07 16.48 -5.53
N LYS A 216 6.63 15.34 -4.97
CA LYS A 216 5.27 14.81 -5.12
C LYS A 216 4.45 15.05 -3.86
N GLN A 217 3.25 15.61 -4.04
CA GLN A 217 2.27 15.78 -2.97
C GLN A 217 1.57 14.45 -2.67
N ASN A 218 1.75 13.93 -1.45
CA ASN A 218 1.13 12.68 -1.03
C ASN A 218 -0.34 12.90 -0.65
N CYS A 219 -0.63 14.08 -0.09
CA CYS A 219 -1.94 14.47 0.41
C CYS A 219 -2.42 15.79 -0.19
N ALA A 220 -3.73 15.94 -0.32
CA ALA A 220 -4.37 17.13 -0.84
C ALA A 220 -5.61 17.47 -0.03
N TRP A 221 -5.74 18.76 0.28
CA TRP A 221 -6.93 19.30 0.92
C TRP A 221 -8.03 19.51 -0.13
N ARG A 222 -9.12 18.72 -0.07
CA ARG A 222 -10.19 18.81 -1.07
C ARG A 222 -11.56 18.39 -0.55
N LYS A 223 -12.61 18.90 -1.21
CA LYS A 223 -14.00 18.45 -1.03
C LYS A 223 -14.20 17.01 -1.51
N GLY A 224 -15.31 16.42 -1.07
CA GLY A 224 -15.67 15.05 -1.45
C GLY A 224 -15.97 14.87 -2.93
N LYS A 225 -15.66 13.69 -3.46
CA LYS A 225 -16.10 13.25 -4.78
C LYS A 225 -17.46 12.58 -4.68
N ASP A 226 -18.18 12.50 -5.79
CA ASP A 226 -19.44 11.76 -5.86
C ASP A 226 -19.23 10.28 -5.49
N GLY A 227 -19.90 9.84 -4.42
CA GLY A 227 -19.80 8.48 -3.88
C GLY A 227 -19.23 8.40 -2.46
N GLU A 228 -18.88 9.52 -1.83
CA GLU A 228 -18.44 9.55 -0.42
C GLU A 228 -19.44 10.30 0.48
N ASP A 229 -19.66 9.78 1.69
CA ASP A 229 -20.36 10.48 2.76
C ASP A 229 -19.58 11.77 3.08
N GLU A 230 -20.23 12.93 3.00
CA GLU A 230 -19.66 14.28 3.17
C GLU A 230 -19.02 14.90 1.89
N LYS A 231 -19.84 15.08 0.85
CA LYS A 231 -19.44 15.78 -0.40
C LYS A 231 -19.04 17.25 -0.18
N GLU A 232 -19.62 17.93 0.81
CA GLU A 232 -19.42 19.37 1.03
C GLU A 232 -18.31 19.72 2.01
N ILE A 233 -17.77 18.73 2.74
CA ILE A 233 -16.74 18.96 3.76
C ILE A 233 -15.35 18.86 3.10
N GLU A 234 -14.57 19.92 3.24
CA GLU A 234 -13.15 19.91 2.89
C GLU A 234 -12.36 19.14 3.96
N LYS A 235 -11.65 18.09 3.53
CA LYS A 235 -10.78 17.31 4.41
C LYS A 235 -9.53 16.86 3.69
N CYS A 236 -8.50 16.49 4.44
CA CYS A 236 -7.28 15.97 3.87
C CYS A 236 -7.50 14.57 3.27
N ARG A 237 -7.16 14.40 2.00
CA ARG A 237 -7.38 13.15 1.24
C ARG A 237 -6.15 12.79 0.43
N ASN A 238 -5.99 11.52 0.09
CA ASN A 238 -4.88 11.08 -0.76
C ASN A 238 -4.89 11.84 -2.09
N GLY A 239 -3.73 12.40 -2.46
CA GLY A 239 -3.53 13.08 -3.73
C GLY A 239 -3.76 12.10 -4.88
N SER A 240 -4.55 12.50 -5.88
CA SER A 240 -4.76 11.67 -7.08
C SER A 240 -3.52 11.77 -7.97
N PHE A 241 -2.75 10.68 -8.09
CA PHE A 241 -1.91 10.45 -9.25
C PHE A 241 -2.81 10.30 -10.47
N LEU A 242 -3.00 11.40 -11.21
CA LEU A 242 -3.34 11.32 -12.63
C LEU A 242 -2.02 11.55 -13.36
N GLU A 243 -1.28 10.46 -13.59
CA GLU A 243 -0.30 10.44 -14.68
C GLU A 243 -1.09 10.59 -15.97
N ASN A 244 -1.22 11.82 -16.47
CA ASN A 244 -1.52 12.05 -17.87
C ASN A 244 -0.27 11.62 -18.65
N ASN A 245 -0.27 10.37 -19.13
CA ASN A 245 0.62 9.97 -20.21
C ASN A 245 0.28 10.83 -21.43
N LYS A 246 1.23 11.66 -21.85
CA LYS A 246 1.30 12.23 -23.20
C LYS A 246 2.47 11.60 -23.92
#